data_AF-A0A936T1H5-F1
#
_entry.id   AF-A0A936T1H5-F1
#
_cell.length_a   1.000
_cell.length_b   1.000
_cell.length_c   1.000
_cell.angle_alpha   90.00
_cell.angle_beta   90.00
_cell.angle_gamma   90.00
#
_symmetry.space_group_name_H-M   'P 1'
#
loop_
_entity.id
_entity.type
_entity.pdbx_description
1 polymer ?
#
loop_
_entity_poly.entity_id
_entity_poly.type
_entity_poly.pdbx_seq_one_letter_code
_entity_poly.pdbx_strand_id
1 'polypeptide(L)'
;MAEEIATRLRFSNDERSHIAALVRHHVIRYDDTWTDGDVRRWIRRIGVPLMKDLFRLAIADLQGKGVDVSEQVAALERLRERSNQLLAAGAVLSTKDLALRGGDLMRELSVPPGPIVGEVLQALVEVVTDEPADNERERLLGHARRLLSERSAAPS
;
A
#
# COMPACT_ATOMS: atom_id res chain seq x y z
N MET A 1 22.96 -2.82 5.88
CA MET A 1 23.13 -3.89 6.89
C MET A 1 22.45 -5.22 6.55
N ALA A 2 21.11 -5.33 6.54
CA ALA A 2 20.45 -6.63 6.29
C ALA A 2 20.78 -7.26 4.92
N GLU A 3 20.73 -6.47 3.85
CA GLU A 3 21.07 -6.93 2.49
C GLU A 3 22.54 -7.36 2.33
N GLU A 4 23.46 -6.67 3.00
CA GLU A 4 24.89 -6.98 2.98
C GLU A 4 25.17 -8.32 3.68
N ILE A 5 24.54 -8.54 4.85
CA ILE A 5 24.64 -9.81 5.58
C ILE A 5 24.02 -10.94 4.76
N ALA A 6 22.84 -10.73 4.19
CA ALA A 6 22.16 -11.75 3.39
C ALA A 6 22.94 -12.10 2.10
N THR A 7 23.60 -11.11 1.50
CA THR A 7 24.53 -11.32 0.38
C THR A 7 25.74 -12.15 0.79
N ARG A 8 26.34 -11.86 1.94
CA ARG A 8 27.47 -12.64 2.47
C ARG A 8 27.09 -14.09 2.77
N LEU A 9 25.85 -14.32 3.22
CA LEU A 9 25.28 -15.65 3.46
C LEU A 9 24.78 -16.38 2.20
N ARG A 10 24.93 -15.76 1.02
CA ARG A 10 24.56 -16.32 -0.29
C ARG A 10 23.08 -16.66 -0.46
N PHE A 11 22.19 -15.90 0.17
CA PHE A 11 20.76 -15.96 -0.14
C PHE A 11 20.48 -15.55 -1.59
N SER A 12 19.43 -16.12 -2.17
CA SER A 12 18.93 -15.74 -3.50
C SER A 12 18.49 -14.26 -3.55
N ASN A 13 18.37 -13.70 -4.75
CA ASN A 13 17.84 -12.34 -4.93
C ASN A 13 16.48 -12.16 -4.23
N ASP A 14 15.59 -13.12 -4.42
CA ASP A 14 14.22 -13.07 -3.89
C ASP A 14 14.23 -13.12 -2.35
N GLU A 15 15.03 -14.02 -1.75
CA GLU A 15 15.19 -14.09 -0.30
C GLU A 15 15.79 -12.79 0.26
N ARG A 16 16.79 -12.21 -0.40
CA ARG A 16 17.40 -10.94 0.04
C ARG A 16 16.38 -9.81 0.03
N SER A 17 15.63 -9.65 -1.05
CA SER A 17 14.58 -8.63 -1.15
C SER A 17 13.49 -8.85 -0.10
N HIS A 18 13.08 -10.10 0.14
CA HIS A 18 12.10 -10.44 1.15
C HIS A 18 12.59 -10.13 2.57
N ILE A 19 13.80 -10.57 2.94
CA ILE A 19 14.43 -10.30 4.24
C ILE A 19 14.59 -8.78 4.45
N ALA A 20 15.08 -8.06 3.44
CA ALA A 20 15.23 -6.61 3.52
C ALA A 20 13.89 -5.91 3.75
N ALA A 21 12.83 -6.35 3.08
CA ALA A 21 11.48 -5.82 3.26
C ALA A 21 10.94 -6.10 4.68
N LEU A 22 11.13 -7.31 5.19
CA LEU A 22 10.76 -7.67 6.57
C LEU A 22 11.46 -6.75 7.58
N VAL A 23 12.79 -6.62 7.48
CA VAL A 23 13.57 -5.76 8.39
C VAL A 23 13.16 -4.29 8.25
N ARG A 24 12.84 -3.82 7.05
CA ARG A 24 12.39 -2.44 6.83
C ARG A 24 11.06 -2.13 7.55
N HIS A 25 10.16 -3.12 7.63
CA HIS A 25 8.78 -2.89 8.09
C HIS A 25 8.45 -3.52 9.45
N HIS A 26 9.34 -4.30 10.07
CA HIS A 26 9.04 -5.11 11.27
C HIS A 26 8.53 -4.30 12.48
N VAL A 27 8.93 -3.03 12.60
CA VAL A 27 8.40 -2.14 13.65
C VAL A 27 7.05 -1.60 13.20
N ILE A 28 5.99 -2.29 13.61
CA ILE A 28 4.61 -1.86 13.40
C ILE A 28 4.14 -1.07 14.63
N ARG A 29 3.82 0.20 14.42
CA ARG A 29 3.23 1.09 15.45
C ARG A 29 1.75 1.28 15.13
N TYR A 30 0.97 0.26 15.46
CA TYR A 30 -0.47 0.29 15.28
C TYR A 30 -1.16 0.66 16.58
N ASP A 31 -2.20 1.46 16.46
CA ASP A 31 -3.18 1.73 17.49
C ASP A 31 -4.56 1.85 16.84
N ASP A 32 -5.61 1.74 17.64
CA ASP A 32 -6.99 1.65 17.14
C ASP A 32 -7.54 2.99 16.61
N THR A 33 -6.75 4.07 16.58
CA THR A 33 -7.16 5.36 15.96
C THR A 33 -7.02 5.35 14.44
N TRP A 34 -6.33 4.36 13.86
CA TRP A 34 -6.20 4.24 12.42
C TRP A 34 -7.57 4.12 11.75
N THR A 35 -7.79 4.87 10.68
CA THR A 35 -8.94 4.70 9.78
C THR A 35 -8.72 3.52 8.83
N ASP A 36 -9.78 3.07 8.16
CA ASP A 36 -9.64 2.01 7.14
C ASP A 36 -8.74 2.45 5.99
N GLY A 37 -8.74 3.76 5.67
CA GLY A 37 -7.80 4.37 4.74
C GLY A 37 -6.35 4.24 5.19
N ASP A 38 -6.07 4.46 6.49
CA ASP A 38 -4.72 4.28 7.04
C ASP A 38 -4.25 2.81 6.93
N VAL A 39 -5.15 1.86 7.22
CA VAL A 39 -4.85 0.43 7.06
C VAL A 39 -4.61 0.08 5.60
N ARG A 40 -5.44 0.55 4.66
CA ARG A 40 -5.21 0.33 3.21
C ARG A 40 -3.88 0.94 2.76
N ARG A 41 -3.54 2.17 3.18
CA ARG A 41 -2.25 2.80 2.90
C ARG A 41 -1.08 2.00 3.47
N TRP A 42 -1.23 1.44 4.68
CA TRP A 42 -0.22 0.56 5.27
C TRP A 42 -0.04 -0.73 4.46
N ILE A 43 -1.12 -1.41 4.09
CA ILE A 43 -1.09 -2.62 3.24
C ILE A 43 -0.39 -2.32 1.91
N ARG A 44 -0.73 -1.22 1.25
CA ARG A 44 -0.09 -0.79 -0.01
C ARG A 44 1.41 -0.57 0.16
N ARG A 45 1.83 0.04 1.26
CA ARG A 45 3.23 0.32 1.56
C ARG A 45 4.07 -0.94 1.75
N ILE A 46 3.54 -1.94 2.46
CA ILE A 46 4.29 -3.18 2.76
C ILE A 46 4.14 -4.26 1.68
N GLY A 47 3.04 -4.23 0.93
CA GLY A 47 2.64 -5.27 -0.01
C GLY A 47 2.00 -6.49 0.67
N VAL A 48 0.91 -6.98 0.07
CA VAL A 48 0.15 -8.16 0.57
C VAL A 48 1.02 -9.40 0.76
N PRO A 49 1.95 -9.76 -0.16
CA PRO A 49 2.77 -10.97 0.00
C PRO A 49 3.64 -10.96 1.27
N LEU A 50 3.99 -9.78 1.80
CA LEU A 50 4.86 -9.65 2.96
C LEU A 50 4.10 -9.80 4.30
N MET A 51 2.79 -9.54 4.30
CA MET A 51 1.99 -9.38 5.52
C MET A 51 2.13 -10.55 6.50
N LYS A 52 2.01 -11.78 6.00
CA LYS A 52 2.03 -12.98 6.84
C LYS A 52 3.33 -13.08 7.65
N ASP A 53 4.47 -12.99 6.99
CA ASP A 53 5.76 -13.11 7.64
C ASP A 53 6.12 -11.86 8.43
N LEU A 54 5.62 -10.69 8.01
CA LEU A 54 5.78 -9.44 8.76
C LEU A 54 5.10 -9.50 10.13
N PHE A 55 3.85 -9.95 10.21
CA PHE A 55 3.16 -10.11 11.50
C PHE A 55 3.87 -11.13 12.40
N ARG A 56 4.35 -12.26 11.83
CA ARG A 56 5.11 -13.26 12.58
C ARG A 56 6.40 -12.67 13.16
N LEU A 57 7.15 -11.91 12.36
CA LEU A 57 8.37 -11.26 12.79
C LEU A 57 8.09 -10.19 13.87
N ALA A 58 7.07 -9.36 13.67
CA ALA A 58 6.72 -8.30 14.62
C ALA A 58 6.28 -8.86 15.99
N ILE A 59 5.49 -9.94 16.00
CA ILE A 59 5.10 -10.63 17.24
C ILE A 59 6.33 -11.25 17.93
N ALA A 60 7.20 -11.92 17.18
CA ALA A 60 8.41 -12.51 17.73
C ALA A 60 9.36 -11.45 18.33
N ASP A 61 9.51 -10.30 17.65
CA ASP A 61 10.30 -9.16 18.16
C ASP A 61 9.74 -8.61 19.47
N LEU A 62 8.41 -8.46 19.58
CA LEU A 62 7.75 -8.03 20.81
C LEU A 62 7.99 -9.02 21.94
N GLN A 63 7.74 -10.31 21.71
CA GLN A 63 7.89 -11.36 22.71
C GLN A 63 9.34 -11.54 23.18
N GLY A 64 10.31 -11.26 22.33
CA GLY A 64 11.74 -11.30 22.66
C GLY A 64 12.21 -10.23 23.66
N LYS A 65 11.37 -9.24 24.01
CA LYS A 65 11.76 -8.11 24.89
C LYS A 65 11.82 -8.46 26.38
N GLY A 66 11.30 -9.62 26.77
CA GLY A 66 11.32 -10.06 28.18
C GLY A 66 10.43 -9.22 29.11
N VAL A 67 9.45 -8.50 28.55
CA VAL A 67 8.45 -7.72 29.29
C VAL A 67 7.04 -8.16 28.85
N ASP A 68 6.01 -7.80 29.62
CA ASP A 68 4.64 -8.04 29.20
C ASP A 68 4.32 -7.22 27.95
N VAL A 69 4.03 -7.91 26.85
CA VAL A 69 3.69 -7.33 25.55
C VAL A 69 2.29 -7.73 25.08
N SER A 70 1.44 -8.22 25.99
CA SER A 70 0.14 -8.80 25.64
C SER A 70 -0.75 -7.83 24.85
N GLU A 71 -0.76 -6.55 25.23
CA GLU A 71 -1.55 -5.53 24.52
C GLU A 71 -0.98 -5.22 23.13
N GLN A 72 0.34 -5.13 22.98
CA GLN A 72 0.95 -4.87 21.67
C GLN A 72 0.72 -6.04 20.72
N VAL A 73 0.80 -7.28 21.21
CA VAL A 73 0.46 -8.47 20.42
C VAL A 73 -1.02 -8.43 20.04
N ALA A 74 -1.92 -8.14 20.98
CA ALA A 74 -3.35 -8.02 20.69
C ALA A 74 -3.64 -6.92 19.65
N ALA A 75 -2.95 -5.79 19.71
CA ALA A 75 -3.06 -4.71 18.73
C ALA A 75 -2.61 -5.17 17.32
N LEU A 76 -1.51 -5.92 17.20
CA LEU A 76 -1.10 -6.50 15.92
C LEU A 76 -2.11 -7.50 15.37
N GLU A 77 -2.73 -8.30 16.23
CA GLU A 77 -3.79 -9.24 15.83
C GLU A 77 -5.04 -8.49 15.33
N ARG A 78 -5.43 -7.39 15.97
CA ARG A 78 -6.51 -6.51 15.49
C ARG A 78 -6.19 -5.91 14.11
N LEU A 79 -4.97 -5.41 13.91
CA LEU A 79 -4.53 -4.91 12.60
C LEU A 79 -4.54 -6.03 11.55
N ARG A 80 -4.09 -7.24 11.89
CA ARG A 80 -4.09 -8.40 10.99
C ARG A 80 -5.50 -8.74 10.52
N GLU A 81 -6.45 -8.82 11.45
CA GLU A 81 -7.85 -9.12 11.15
C GLU A 81 -8.47 -8.04 10.27
N ARG A 82 -8.33 -6.77 10.67
CA ARG A 82 -8.84 -5.63 9.89
C ARG A 82 -8.24 -5.57 8.49
N SER A 83 -6.95 -5.88 8.35
CA SER A 83 -6.30 -5.95 7.04
C SER A 83 -6.90 -7.04 6.16
N ASN A 84 -7.16 -8.23 6.72
CA ASN A 84 -7.80 -9.32 5.99
C ASN A 84 -9.22 -8.97 5.55
N GLN A 85 -9.99 -8.30 6.40
CA GLN A 85 -11.35 -7.84 6.08
C GLN A 85 -11.34 -6.84 4.91
N LEU A 86 -10.44 -5.85 4.94
CA LEU A 86 -10.30 -4.87 3.86
C LEU A 86 -9.86 -5.51 2.54
N LEU A 87 -8.94 -6.49 2.60
CA LEU A 87 -8.53 -7.25 1.42
C LEU A 87 -9.70 -8.07 0.85
N ALA A 88 -10.46 -8.74 1.70
CA ALA A 88 -11.64 -9.51 1.28
C ALA A 88 -12.74 -8.63 0.68
N ALA A 89 -12.85 -7.38 1.13
CA ALA A 89 -13.76 -6.38 0.57
C ALA A 89 -13.29 -5.78 -0.77
N GLY A 90 -12.17 -6.25 -1.34
CA GLY A 90 -11.69 -5.81 -2.65
C GLY A 90 -10.90 -4.50 -2.62
N ALA A 91 -10.09 -4.27 -1.57
CA ALA A 91 -9.23 -3.09 -1.48
C ALA A 91 -8.41 -2.85 -2.76
N VAL A 92 -8.47 -1.62 -3.28
CA VAL A 92 -7.65 -1.18 -4.42
C VAL A 92 -6.26 -0.82 -3.92
N LEU A 93 -5.25 -1.58 -4.34
CA LEU A 93 -3.89 -1.42 -3.83
C LEU A 93 -2.91 -0.89 -4.88
N SER A 94 -3.27 -1.04 -6.15
CA SER A 94 -2.44 -0.68 -7.29
C SER A 94 -3.26 -0.14 -8.44
N THR A 95 -2.57 0.43 -9.43
CA THR A 95 -3.20 0.91 -10.67
C THR A 95 -3.89 -0.21 -11.46
N LYS A 96 -3.52 -1.47 -11.25
CA LYS A 96 -4.15 -2.64 -11.87
C LYS A 96 -5.54 -2.92 -11.30
N ASP A 97 -5.82 -2.46 -10.09
CA ASP A 97 -7.08 -2.71 -9.40
C ASP A 97 -8.11 -1.59 -9.66
N LEU A 98 -7.69 -0.51 -10.36
CA LEU A 98 -8.59 0.56 -10.79
C LEU A 98 -9.63 0.07 -11.79
N ALA A 99 -10.83 0.64 -11.74
CA ALA A 99 -11.92 0.38 -12.70
C ALA A 99 -11.71 1.03 -14.08
N LEU A 100 -10.61 1.76 -14.29
CA LEU A 100 -10.20 2.29 -15.58
C LEU A 100 -8.74 1.97 -15.91
N ARG A 101 -8.35 2.19 -17.17
CA ARG A 101 -6.99 1.98 -17.67
C ARG A 101 -6.45 3.26 -18.30
N GLY A 102 -5.13 3.30 -18.51
CA GLY A 102 -4.47 4.45 -19.13
C GLY A 102 -5.05 4.82 -20.50
N GLY A 103 -5.50 3.81 -21.28
CA GLY A 103 -6.18 4.05 -22.56
C GLY A 103 -7.52 4.78 -22.43
N ASP A 104 -8.22 4.68 -21.28
CA ASP A 104 -9.41 5.48 -21.02
C ASP A 104 -9.04 6.95 -20.82
N LEU A 105 -7.98 7.23 -20.07
CA LEU A 105 -7.48 8.61 -19.88
C LEU A 105 -7.08 9.24 -21.22
N MET A 106 -6.42 8.47 -22.09
CA MET A 106 -6.01 8.95 -23.41
C MET A 106 -7.21 9.23 -24.32
N ARG A 107 -8.21 8.34 -24.35
CA ARG A 107 -9.38 8.47 -25.24
C ARG A 107 -10.39 9.51 -24.76
N GLU A 108 -10.69 9.53 -23.47
CA GLU A 108 -11.79 10.33 -22.90
C GLU A 108 -11.34 11.73 -22.48
N LEU A 109 -10.07 11.89 -22.10
CA LEU A 109 -9.52 13.15 -21.59
C LEU A 109 -8.40 13.71 -22.48
N SER A 110 -8.17 13.11 -23.65
CA SER A 110 -7.13 13.53 -24.61
C SER A 110 -5.73 13.64 -23.98
N VAL A 111 -5.43 12.83 -22.97
CA VAL A 111 -4.12 12.81 -22.32
C VAL A 111 -3.10 12.19 -23.28
N PRO A 112 -1.98 12.86 -23.61
CA PRO A 112 -0.98 12.29 -24.50
C PRO A 112 -0.31 11.08 -23.85
N PRO A 113 0.14 10.09 -24.66
CA PRO A 113 0.89 8.97 -24.13
C PRO A 113 2.20 9.45 -23.49
N GLY A 114 2.47 9.01 -22.26
CA GLY A 114 3.68 9.40 -21.52
C GLY A 114 3.57 9.19 -20.01
N PRO A 115 4.59 9.63 -19.24
CA PRO A 115 4.64 9.48 -17.78
C PRO A 115 3.40 10.02 -17.06
N ILE A 116 2.80 11.09 -17.60
CA ILE A 116 1.59 11.73 -17.07
C ILE A 116 0.43 10.73 -16.86
N VAL A 117 0.28 9.73 -17.74
CA VAL A 117 -0.78 8.73 -17.60
C VAL A 117 -0.56 7.89 -16.34
N GLY A 118 0.68 7.47 -16.09
CA GLY A 118 1.04 6.72 -14.90
C GLY A 118 0.89 7.56 -13.63
N GLU A 119 1.28 8.82 -13.67
CA GLU A 119 1.13 9.77 -12.56
C GLU A 119 -0.35 9.97 -12.18
N VAL A 120 -1.23 10.16 -13.17
CA VAL A 120 -2.68 10.30 -12.93
C VAL A 120 -3.25 9.00 -12.38
N LEU A 121 -2.93 7.85 -12.97
CA LEU A 121 -3.39 6.56 -12.44
C LEU A 121 -2.93 6.36 -10.99
N GLN A 122 -1.69 6.71 -10.66
CA GLN A 122 -1.18 6.59 -9.30
C GLN A 122 -1.93 7.52 -8.33
N ALA A 123 -2.21 8.76 -8.73
CA ALA A 123 -3.01 9.68 -7.94
C ALA A 123 -4.45 9.17 -7.73
N LEU A 124 -5.05 8.54 -8.74
CA LEU A 124 -6.35 7.87 -8.59
C LEU A 124 -6.31 6.71 -7.59
N VAL A 125 -5.21 5.96 -7.51
CA VAL A 125 -5.05 4.93 -6.46
C VAL A 125 -5.10 5.57 -5.08
N GLU A 126 -4.49 6.74 -4.88
CA GLU A 126 -4.59 7.44 -3.59
C GLU A 126 -6.04 7.83 -3.26
N VAL A 127 -6.77 8.39 -4.24
CA VAL A 127 -8.19 8.75 -4.07
C VAL A 127 -9.03 7.54 -3.63
N VAL A 128 -8.92 6.41 -4.32
CA VAL A 128 -9.71 5.21 -3.97
C VAL A 128 -9.18 4.48 -2.73
N THR A 129 -7.94 4.76 -2.33
CA THR A 129 -7.42 4.24 -1.06
C THR A 129 -8.13 4.92 0.11
N ASP A 130 -8.42 6.21 0.00
CA ASP A 130 -9.19 6.92 1.02
C ASP A 130 -10.70 6.66 0.87
N GLU A 131 -11.24 6.70 -0.37
CA GLU A 131 -12.66 6.46 -0.68
C GLU A 131 -12.84 5.31 -1.70
N PRO A 132 -12.95 4.04 -1.27
CA PRO A 132 -13.07 2.89 -2.16
C PRO A 132 -14.30 2.94 -3.07
N ALA A 133 -15.38 3.63 -2.66
CA ALA A 133 -16.58 3.78 -3.48
C ALA A 133 -16.33 4.61 -4.74
N ASP A 134 -15.22 5.34 -4.82
CA ASP A 134 -14.81 6.07 -6.02
C ASP A 134 -14.18 5.18 -7.10
N ASN A 135 -13.95 3.88 -6.85
CA ASN A 135 -13.42 2.95 -7.85
C ASN A 135 -14.48 2.52 -8.88
N GLU A 136 -15.15 3.50 -9.47
CA GLU A 136 -16.09 3.36 -10.57
C GLU A 136 -15.59 4.20 -11.74
N ARG A 137 -15.66 3.67 -12.96
CA ARG A 137 -15.05 4.28 -14.16
C ARG A 137 -15.39 5.78 -14.30
N GLU A 138 -16.66 6.15 -14.20
CA GLU A 138 -17.09 7.53 -14.40
C GLU A 138 -16.63 8.48 -13.27
N ARG A 139 -16.64 8.00 -12.01
CA ARG A 139 -16.11 8.75 -10.87
C ARG A 139 -14.61 8.99 -11.00
N LEU A 140 -13.87 7.95 -11.40
CA LEU A 140 -12.44 8.03 -11.66
C LEU A 140 -12.10 8.99 -12.81
N LEU A 141 -12.88 9.00 -13.91
CA LEU A 141 -12.71 9.98 -14.98
C LEU A 141 -12.96 11.41 -14.51
N GLY A 142 -13.96 11.61 -13.64
CA GLY A 142 -14.22 12.88 -12.98
C GLY A 142 -13.02 13.37 -12.14
N HIS A 143 -12.47 12.49 -11.29
CA HIS A 143 -11.28 12.77 -10.50
C HIS A 143 -10.05 13.04 -11.37
N ALA A 144 -9.83 12.25 -12.42
CA ALA A 144 -8.72 12.44 -13.36
C ALA A 144 -8.79 13.82 -14.05
N ARG A 145 -9.98 14.25 -14.48
CA ARG A 145 -10.18 15.57 -15.09
C ARG A 145 -9.82 16.70 -14.11
N ARG A 146 -10.21 16.57 -12.84
CA ARG A 146 -9.86 17.52 -11.79
C ARG A 146 -8.34 17.60 -11.59
N LEU A 147 -7.69 16.44 -11.40
CA LEU A 147 -6.25 16.33 -11.20
C LEU A 147 -5.45 16.96 -12.35
N LEU A 148 -5.88 16.73 -13.60
CA LEU A 148 -5.26 17.32 -14.78
C LEU A 148 -5.42 18.85 -14.81
N SER A 149 -6.60 19.37 -14.45
CA SER A 149 -6.85 20.81 -14.42
C SER A 149 -6.03 21.54 -13.35
N GLU A 150 -5.89 20.94 -12.16
CA GLU A 150 -5.10 21.49 -11.06
C GLU A 150 -3.61 21.56 -11.42
N ARG A 151 -3.11 20.55 -12.14
CA ARG A 151 -1.73 20.53 -12.64
C ARG A 151 -1.44 21.62 -13.66
N SER A 152 -2.40 21.94 -14.53
CA SER A 152 -2.24 23.03 -15.50
C SER A 152 -2.30 24.42 -14.85
N ALA A 153 -2.88 24.53 -13.64
CA ALA A 153 -3.00 25.79 -12.90
C ALA A 153 -1.83 26.04 -11.92
N ALA A 154 -0.97 25.04 -11.67
CA ALA A 154 0.20 25.20 -10.81
C ALA A 154 1.29 26.02 -11.52
N PRO A 155 1.78 27.14 -10.93
CA PRO A 155 2.88 27.90 -11.51
C PRO A 155 4.17 27.06 -11.52
N SER A 156 4.89 27.10 -12.65
CA SER A 156 6.21 26.46 -12.83
C SER A 156 7.28 27.05 -11.91
#